data_AF-A0A7Y4VDH2-F1
#
_entry.id   AF-A0A7Y4VDH2-F1
#
_cell.length_a   1.000
_cell.length_b   1.000
_cell.length_c   1.000
_cell.angle_alpha   90.00
_cell.angle_beta   90.00
_cell.angle_gamma   90.00
#
_symmetry.space_group_name_H-M   'P 1'
#
loop_
_entity.id
_entity.type
_entity.pdbx_description
1 polymer ?
#
loop_
_entity_poly.entity_id
_entity_poly.type
_entity_poly.pdbx_seq_one_letter_code
_entity_poly.pdbx_strand_id
1 'polypeptide(L)'
;MQGKITTALQPRFPNIRWSARKEKVAEIQAAVLSGSGSGLEQEIVQYVNNGLNYSIALNATSKRDFQTAEPTFRRFLSSFTMLEGGKSLSDSDRRAAQVARLKRLASLREQMGQLADALQLADEGLSIDPNDAGLKEIRQRLVSKR
;
A
#
# COMPACT_ATOMS: atom_id res chain seq x y z
N MET A 1 -6.50 -10.07 -17.42
CA MET A 1 -6.24 -9.51 -16.06
C MET A 1 -7.53 -9.25 -15.28
N GLN A 2 -8.58 -8.68 -15.88
CA GLN A 2 -9.88 -8.38 -15.21
C GLN A 2 -10.48 -9.57 -14.43
N GLY A 3 -10.43 -10.79 -14.98
CA GLY A 3 -11.01 -11.96 -14.32
C GLY A 3 -10.21 -12.54 -13.15
N LYS A 4 -8.90 -12.25 -12.99
CA LYS A 4 -8.07 -12.89 -11.94
C LYS A 4 -8.11 -12.13 -10.59
N ILE A 5 -8.30 -10.81 -10.63
CA ILE A 5 -8.25 -9.96 -9.42
C ILE A 5 -9.58 -10.03 -8.65
N THR A 6 -10.71 -10.08 -9.36
CA THR A 6 -12.03 -10.32 -8.75
C THR A 6 -12.07 -11.66 -8.03
N THR A 7 -11.50 -12.73 -8.62
CA THR A 7 -11.42 -14.07 -8.00
C THR A 7 -10.56 -14.12 -6.74
N ALA A 8 -9.57 -13.23 -6.59
CA ALA A 8 -8.71 -13.19 -5.39
C ALA A 8 -9.34 -12.43 -4.22
N LEU A 9 -10.20 -11.44 -4.50
CA LEU A 9 -10.86 -10.63 -3.48
C LEU A 9 -12.20 -11.22 -3.02
N GLN A 10 -12.92 -11.90 -3.90
CA GLN A 10 -14.22 -12.53 -3.61
C GLN A 10 -14.21 -13.43 -2.36
N PRO A 11 -13.22 -14.33 -2.14
CA PRO A 11 -13.22 -15.21 -0.97
C PRO A 11 -12.97 -14.48 0.34
N ARG A 12 -12.31 -13.32 0.30
CA ARG A 12 -12.00 -12.49 1.48
C ARG A 12 -13.16 -11.56 1.85
N PHE A 13 -13.97 -11.19 0.86
CA PHE A 13 -15.09 -10.27 1.00
C PHE A 13 -16.32 -10.81 0.25
N PRO A 14 -16.92 -11.93 0.71
CA PRO A 14 -17.97 -12.63 -0.02
C PRO A 14 -19.25 -11.81 -0.21
N ASN A 15 -19.49 -10.84 0.69
CA ASN A 15 -20.65 -9.96 0.66
C ASN A 15 -20.41 -8.67 -0.13
N ILE A 16 -19.25 -8.53 -0.77
CA ILE A 16 -18.87 -7.37 -1.57
C ILE A 16 -18.87 -7.75 -3.03
N ARG A 17 -19.61 -6.98 -3.84
CA ARG A 17 -19.58 -7.10 -5.29
C ARG A 17 -18.40 -6.30 -5.83
N TRP A 18 -17.45 -7.01 -6.43
CA TRP A 18 -16.27 -6.42 -7.02
C TRP A 18 -16.42 -6.23 -8.53
N SER A 19 -15.90 -5.10 -9.02
CA SER A 19 -15.72 -4.83 -10.45
C SER A 19 -14.30 -4.32 -10.69
N ALA A 20 -13.78 -4.56 -11.89
CA ALA A 20 -12.44 -4.15 -12.28
C ALA A 20 -12.45 -3.48 -13.66
N ARG A 21 -11.86 -2.30 -13.76
CA ARG A 21 -11.69 -1.56 -15.02
C ARG A 21 -10.27 -1.06 -15.17
N LYS A 22 -9.86 -0.81 -16.42
CA LYS A 22 -8.65 -0.03 -16.69
C LYS A 22 -9.06 1.42 -16.83
N GLU A 23 -8.32 2.32 -16.21
CA GLU A 23 -8.59 3.76 -16.25
C GLU A 23 -7.25 4.50 -16.32
N LYS A 24 -7.23 5.64 -17.01
CA LYS A 24 -6.08 6.53 -17.01
C LYS A 24 -6.23 7.49 -15.83
N VAL A 25 -5.34 7.38 -14.85
CA VAL A 25 -5.34 8.21 -13.63
C VAL A 25 -4.02 8.99 -13.58
N ALA A 26 -4.10 10.33 -13.57
CA ALA A 26 -2.93 11.20 -13.63
C ALA A 26 -1.93 10.81 -14.74
N GLU A 27 -2.46 10.66 -15.95
CA GLU A 27 -1.72 10.25 -17.15
C GLU A 27 -1.18 8.81 -17.20
N ILE A 28 -1.38 8.01 -16.15
CA ILE A 28 -0.86 6.64 -16.05
C ILE A 28 -2.00 5.62 -16.17
N GLN A 29 -1.74 4.52 -16.87
CA GLN A 29 -2.67 3.39 -16.92
C GLN A 29 -2.72 2.69 -15.56
N ALA A 30 -3.90 2.67 -14.96
CA ALA A 30 -4.17 2.03 -13.68
C ALA A 30 -5.25 0.95 -13.83
N ALA A 31 -5.19 -0.05 -12.96
CA ALA A 31 -6.31 -0.95 -12.72
C ALA A 31 -7.11 -0.39 -11.54
N VAL A 32 -8.39 -0.11 -11.78
CA VAL A 32 -9.31 0.38 -10.74
C VAL A 32 -10.25 -0.75 -10.37
N LEU A 33 -10.27 -1.07 -9.08
CA LEU A 33 -11.14 -2.08 -8.48
C LEU A 33 -12.17 -1.34 -7.64
N SER A 34 -13.46 -1.57 -7.90
CA SER A 34 -14.54 -1.00 -7.11
C SER A 34 -15.30 -2.13 -6.42
N GLY A 35 -15.41 -2.06 -5.10
CA GLY A 35 -16.13 -2.99 -4.25
C GLY A 35 -17.30 -2.29 -3.58
N SER A 36 -18.49 -2.87 -3.65
CA SER A 36 -19.69 -2.35 -2.98
C SER A 36 -20.49 -3.49 -2.34
N GLY A 37 -20.89 -3.33 -1.09
CA GLY A 37 -21.71 -4.31 -0.36
C GLY A 37 -21.81 -4.02 1.13
N SER A 38 -22.32 -4.99 1.90
CA SER A 38 -22.72 -4.79 3.29
C SER A 38 -21.60 -4.25 4.19
N GLY A 39 -21.65 -2.94 4.46
CA GLY A 39 -20.74 -2.25 5.37
C GLY A 39 -19.37 -1.88 4.81
N LEU A 40 -19.16 -2.03 3.49
CA LEU A 40 -17.92 -1.60 2.84
C LEU A 40 -18.17 -1.10 1.42
N GLU A 41 -17.76 0.14 1.19
CA GLU A 41 -17.64 0.77 -0.10
C GLU A 41 -16.17 1.10 -0.32
N GLN A 42 -15.62 0.62 -1.43
CA GLN A 42 -14.19 0.66 -1.65
C GLN A 42 -13.85 0.93 -3.11
N GLU A 43 -12.84 1.78 -3.32
CA GLU A 43 -12.14 1.90 -4.59
C GLU A 43 -10.65 1.74 -4.37
N ILE A 44 -10.02 0.84 -5.14
CA ILE A 44 -8.59 0.58 -5.11
C ILE A 44 -8.03 0.93 -6.49
N VAL A 45 -7.12 1.88 -6.52
CA VAL A 45 -6.37 2.25 -7.73
C VAL A 45 -4.99 1.63 -7.66
N GLN A 46 -4.71 0.72 -8.59
CA GLN A 46 -3.43 0.03 -8.69
C GLN A 46 -2.63 0.57 -9.87
N TYR A 47 -1.42 1.00 -9.59
CA TYR A 47 -0.46 1.46 -10.58
C TYR A 47 0.65 0.44 -10.73
N VAL A 48 1.05 0.18 -11.97
CA VAL A 48 2.29 -0.52 -12.26
C VAL A 48 3.18 0.45 -13.02
N ASN A 49 4.25 0.90 -12.40
CA ASN A 49 5.22 1.81 -13.00
C ASN A 49 6.63 1.26 -12.78
N ASN A 50 7.35 0.97 -13.86
CA ASN A 50 8.75 0.49 -13.83
C ASN A 50 9.03 -0.65 -12.84
N GLY A 51 8.13 -1.64 -12.77
CA GLY A 51 8.26 -2.81 -11.89
C GLY A 51 7.79 -2.61 -10.45
N LEU A 52 7.39 -1.40 -10.07
CA LEU A 52 6.80 -1.11 -8.77
C LEU A 52 5.28 -1.12 -8.88
N ASN A 53 4.65 -1.84 -7.95
CA ASN A 53 3.21 -1.92 -7.82
C ASN A 53 2.77 -1.06 -6.63
N TYR A 54 2.03 0.00 -6.91
CA TYR A 54 1.43 0.87 -5.91
C TYR A 54 -0.07 0.64 -5.88
N SER A 55 -0.66 0.65 -4.68
CA SER A 55 -2.11 0.60 -4.53
C SER A 55 -2.54 1.67 -3.56
N ILE A 56 -3.50 2.49 -3.98
CA ILE A 56 -4.12 3.52 -3.15
C ILE A 56 -5.59 3.15 -3.03
N ALA A 57 -6.12 3.09 -1.81
CA ALA A 57 -7.50 2.70 -1.56
C ALA A 57 -8.27 3.80 -0.83
N LEU A 58 -9.50 4.05 -1.27
CA LEU A 58 -10.53 4.74 -0.51
C LEU A 58 -11.48 3.68 0.06
N ASN A 59 -11.68 3.70 1.37
CA ASN A 59 -12.62 2.81 2.06
C ASN A 59 -13.63 3.66 2.82
N ALA A 60 -14.89 3.23 2.82
CA ALA A 60 -15.93 3.78 3.65
C ALA A 60 -16.88 2.69 4.12
N THR A 61 -17.51 2.88 5.28
CA THR A 61 -18.48 1.93 5.85
C THR A 61 -19.89 2.12 5.31
N SER A 62 -20.13 3.23 4.59
CA SER A 62 -21.40 3.55 3.97
C SER A 62 -21.21 4.21 2.60
N LYS A 63 -22.22 4.05 1.74
CA LYS A 63 -22.26 4.70 0.42
C LYS A 63 -22.22 6.22 0.51
N ARG A 64 -22.85 6.79 1.53
CA ARG A 64 -22.87 8.23 1.76
C ARG A 64 -21.48 8.77 2.07
N ASP A 65 -20.74 8.10 2.96
CA ASP A 65 -19.39 8.53 3.33
C ASP A 65 -18.43 8.36 2.16
N PHE A 66 -18.58 7.26 1.40
CA PHE A 66 -17.84 7.04 0.17
C PHE A 66 -18.04 8.17 -0.83
N GLN A 67 -19.29 8.50 -1.16
CA GLN A 67 -19.64 9.56 -2.10
C GLN A 67 -19.16 10.95 -1.64
N THR A 68 -19.11 11.17 -0.32
CA THR A 68 -18.59 12.41 0.26
C THR A 68 -17.07 12.52 0.10
N ALA A 69 -16.35 11.41 0.27
CA ALA A 69 -14.89 11.36 0.20
C ALA A 69 -14.37 11.24 -1.25
N GLU A 70 -15.14 10.63 -2.16
CA GLU A 70 -14.71 10.32 -3.53
C GLU A 70 -14.18 11.54 -4.29
N PRO A 71 -14.82 12.72 -4.31
CA PRO A 71 -14.29 13.87 -5.04
C PRO A 71 -12.91 14.32 -4.54
N THR A 72 -12.68 14.25 -3.23
CA THR A 72 -11.38 14.57 -2.63
C THR A 72 -10.35 13.50 -2.94
N PHE A 73 -10.74 12.22 -2.90
CA PHE A 73 -9.89 11.11 -3.34
C PHE A 73 -9.47 11.26 -4.81
N ARG A 74 -10.41 11.58 -5.72
CA ARG A 74 -10.11 11.83 -7.13
C ARG A 74 -9.14 12.99 -7.33
N ARG A 75 -9.35 14.11 -6.60
CA ARG A 75 -8.40 15.25 -6.60
C ARG A 75 -7.01 14.81 -6.12
N PHE A 76 -6.95 14.06 -5.03
CA PHE A 76 -5.70 13.50 -4.53
C PHE A 76 -4.98 12.64 -5.58
N LEU A 77 -5.70 11.72 -6.23
CA LEU A 77 -5.14 10.88 -7.29
C LEU A 77 -4.67 11.72 -8.49
N SER A 78 -5.39 12.78 -8.85
CA SER A 78 -4.99 13.69 -9.95
C SER A 78 -3.77 14.55 -9.61
N SER A 79 -3.59 14.90 -8.34
CA SER A 79 -2.39 15.59 -7.83
C SER A 79 -1.22 14.64 -7.59
N PHE A 80 -1.42 13.34 -7.75
CA PHE A 80 -0.41 12.34 -7.51
C PHE A 80 0.61 12.37 -8.65
N THR A 81 1.63 13.21 -8.50
CA THR A 81 2.79 13.20 -9.38
C THR A 81 3.61 11.96 -9.05
N MET A 82 3.43 10.89 -9.83
CA MET A 82 4.43 9.83 -9.85
C MET A 82 5.73 10.44 -10.40
N LEU A 83 6.86 10.19 -9.73
CA LEU A 83 8.18 10.57 -10.23
C LEU A 83 8.25 10.23 -11.73
N GLU A 84 8.57 11.22 -12.55
CA GLU A 84 8.47 11.15 -14.01
C GLU A 84 8.96 9.81 -14.55
N GLY A 85 8.16 9.23 -15.46
CA GLY A 85 8.39 7.92 -16.10
C GLY A 85 9.66 7.79 -16.95
N GLY A 86 10.67 8.64 -16.76
CA GLY A 86 11.99 8.55 -17.39
C GLY A 86 13.09 8.07 -16.46
N LYS A 87 12.95 8.20 -15.13
CA LYS A 87 13.93 7.64 -14.18
C LYS A 87 13.46 6.26 -13.74
N SER A 88 13.99 5.24 -14.40
CA SER A 88 14.03 3.90 -13.79
C SER A 88 14.67 4.06 -12.42
N LEU A 89 13.97 3.66 -11.36
CA LEU A 89 14.54 3.68 -10.02
C LEU A 89 15.84 2.87 -10.08
N SER A 90 16.93 3.51 -9.67
CA SER A 90 18.21 2.81 -9.52
C SER A 90 18.02 1.69 -8.50
N ASP A 91 18.90 0.68 -8.51
CA ASP A 91 18.86 -0.36 -7.49
C ASP A 91 19.00 0.23 -6.08
N SER A 92 19.71 1.37 -5.94
CA SER A 92 19.79 2.13 -4.71
C SER A 92 18.43 2.68 -4.28
N ASP A 93 17.67 3.29 -5.19
CA ASP A 93 16.35 3.83 -4.89
C ASP A 93 15.36 2.72 -4.50
N ARG A 94 15.43 1.56 -5.18
CA ARG A 94 14.58 0.40 -4.87
C ARG A 94 14.90 -0.15 -3.48
N ARG A 95 16.19 -0.30 -3.15
CA ARG A 95 16.63 -0.73 -1.81
C ARG A 95 16.16 0.26 -0.74
N ALA A 96 16.35 1.56 -0.95
CA ALA A 96 15.90 2.60 -0.04
C ALA A 96 14.37 2.57 0.17
N ALA A 97 13.58 2.40 -0.89
CA ALA A 97 12.14 2.27 -0.79
C ALA A 97 11.71 1.01 -0.01
N GLN A 98 12.41 -0.12 -0.22
CA GLN A 98 12.16 -1.36 0.50
C GLN A 98 12.49 -1.24 1.99
N VAL A 99 13.64 -0.63 2.33
CA VAL A 99 14.04 -0.32 3.72
C VAL A 99 13.02 0.59 4.39
N ALA A 100 12.59 1.66 3.71
CA ALA A 100 11.56 2.58 4.24
C ALA A 100 10.23 1.86 4.52
N ARG A 101 9.79 0.96 3.63
CA ARG A 101 8.59 0.14 3.83
C ARG A 101 8.73 -0.78 5.04
N LEU A 102 9.84 -1.51 5.17
CA LEU A 102 10.08 -2.43 6.28
C LEU A 102 10.13 -1.67 7.61
N LYS A 103 10.82 -0.52 7.65
CA LYS A 103 10.84 0.39 8.81
C LYS A 103 9.45 0.82 9.23
N ARG A 104 8.60 1.25 8.28
CA ARG A 104 7.21 1.66 8.56
C ARG A 104 6.39 0.50 9.13
N LEU A 105 6.50 -0.69 8.56
CA LEU A 105 5.79 -1.88 9.03
C LEU A 105 6.25 -2.32 10.41
N ALA A 106 7.56 -2.30 10.68
CA ALA A 106 8.12 -2.63 11.99
C ALA A 106 7.55 -1.71 13.08
N SER A 107 7.52 -0.39 12.85
CA SER A 107 6.92 0.56 13.78
C SER A 107 5.43 0.33 14.03
N LEU A 108 4.66 0.01 12.99
CA LEU A 108 3.23 -0.30 13.14
C LEU A 108 3.01 -1.58 13.96
N ARG A 109 3.77 -2.63 13.70
CA ARG A 109 3.71 -3.89 14.47
C ARG A 109 4.13 -3.68 15.93
N GLU A 110 5.15 -2.86 16.18
CA GLU A 110 5.55 -2.45 17.53
C GLU A 110 4.39 -1.78 18.27
N GLN A 111 3.72 -0.80 17.63
CA GLN A 111 2.57 -0.10 18.21
C GLN A 111 1.37 -1.00 18.51
N MET A 112 1.20 -2.09 17.75
CA MET A 112 0.16 -3.10 17.96
C MET A 112 0.54 -4.16 19.02
N GLY A 113 1.72 -4.05 19.65
CA GLY A 113 2.22 -5.05 20.61
C GLY A 113 2.72 -6.34 19.97
N GLN A 114 2.81 -6.39 18.63
CA GLN A 114 3.28 -7.55 17.88
C GLN A 114 4.82 -7.52 17.78
N LEU A 115 5.49 -7.66 18.93
CA LEU A 115 6.93 -7.39 19.06
C LEU A 115 7.81 -8.35 18.25
N ALA A 116 7.42 -9.61 18.10
CA ALA A 116 8.17 -10.59 17.30
C ALA A 116 8.18 -10.23 15.80
N ASP A 117 7.00 -9.92 15.24
CA ASP A 117 6.86 -9.48 13.85
C ASP A 117 7.62 -8.17 13.60
N ALA A 118 7.52 -7.23 14.54
CA ALA A 118 8.23 -5.96 14.46
C ALA A 118 9.76 -6.17 14.39
N LEU A 119 10.29 -7.11 15.20
CA LEU A 119 11.72 -7.42 15.23
C LEU A 119 12.18 -8.08 13.93
N GLN A 120 11.41 -9.04 13.43
CA GLN A 120 11.71 -9.69 12.15
C GLN A 120 11.76 -8.66 11.00
N LEU A 121 10.78 -7.75 10.92
CA LEU A 121 10.76 -6.70 9.90
C LEU A 121 11.95 -5.74 10.02
N ALA A 122 12.40 -5.46 11.25
CA ALA A 122 13.57 -4.62 11.47
C ALA A 122 14.87 -5.33 11.02
N ASP A 123 15.02 -6.62 11.34
CA ASP A 123 16.16 -7.44 10.91
C ASP A 123 16.20 -7.60 9.38
N GLU A 124 15.05 -7.84 8.74
CA GLU A 124 14.94 -7.88 7.26
C GLU A 124 15.37 -6.54 6.64
N GLY A 125 14.96 -5.41 7.20
CA GLY A 125 15.37 -4.10 6.71
C GLY A 125 16.88 -3.86 6.86
N LEU A 126 17.46 -4.25 8.00
CA LEU A 126 18.90 -4.15 8.26
C LEU A 126 19.74 -5.09 7.39
N SER A 127 19.16 -6.19 6.89
CA SER A 127 19.83 -7.04 5.89
C SER A 127 20.02 -6.35 4.54
N ILE A 128 19.17 -5.36 4.22
CA ILE A 128 19.23 -4.57 2.98
C ILE A 128 20.10 -3.33 3.17
N ASP A 129 19.92 -2.62 4.28
CA ASP A 129 20.76 -1.49 4.68
C ASP A 129 21.22 -1.66 6.15
N PRO A 130 22.40 -2.23 6.38
CA PRO A 130 22.95 -2.44 7.72
C PRO A 130 23.22 -1.14 8.48
N ASN A 131 23.15 0.03 7.83
CA ASN A 131 23.46 1.32 8.41
C ASN A 131 22.24 2.21 8.67
N ASP A 132 21.02 1.78 8.36
CA ASP A 132 19.81 2.56 8.66
C ASP A 132 19.65 2.77 10.17
N ALA A 133 19.84 4.01 10.62
CA ALA A 133 19.80 4.38 12.03
C ALA A 133 18.43 4.12 12.66
N GLY A 134 17.34 4.39 11.92
CA GLY A 134 15.98 4.21 12.42
C GLY A 134 15.63 2.76 12.69
N LEU A 135 16.08 1.84 11.82
CA LEU A 135 15.91 0.40 12.04
C LEU A 135 16.77 -0.12 13.21
N LYS A 136 18.00 0.39 13.38
CA LYS A 136 18.83 0.06 14.55
C LYS A 136 18.14 0.46 15.85
N GLU A 137 17.58 1.66 15.91
CA GLU A 137 16.82 2.14 17.07
C GLU A 137 15.57 1.29 17.35
N ILE A 138 14.77 0.97 16.32
CA ILE A 138 13.59 0.09 16.45
C ILE A 138 14.03 -1.27 17.01
N ARG A 139 15.04 -1.90 16.41
CA ARG A 139 15.55 -3.20 16.85
C ARG A 139 16.02 -3.16 18.30
N GLN A 140 16.78 -2.13 18.70
CA GLN A 140 17.27 -1.97 20.06
C GLN A 140 16.12 -1.86 21.07
N ARG A 141 15.09 -1.05 20.79
CA ARG A 141 13.90 -0.94 21.64
C ARG A 141 13.12 -2.24 21.77
N LEU A 142 13.03 -3.02 20.69
CA LEU A 142 12.32 -4.30 20.67
C LEU A 142 13.05 -5.37 21.47
N VAL A 143 14.38 -5.42 21.38
CA VAL A 143 15.21 -6.34 22.16
C VAL A 143 15.16 -6.01 23.65
N SER A 144 15.10 -4.72 24.03
CA SER A 144 14.98 -4.32 25.44
C SER A 144 13.61 -4.59 26.07
N LYS A 145 12.60 -4.93 25.27
CA LYS A 145 11.22 -5.22 25.73
C LYS A 145 10.94 -6.72 25.91
N ARG A 146 11.90 -7.58 25.59
CA ARG A 146 11.85 -9.02 25.85
C ARG A 146 12.39 -9.34 27.23
#